data_AF-A0A6G1F5R9-F1
#
_entry.id   AF-A0A6G1F5R9-F1
#
_cell.length_a   1.000
_cell.length_b   1.000
_cell.length_c   1.000
_cell.angle_alpha   90.00
_cell.angle_beta   90.00
_cell.angle_gamma   90.00
#
_symmetry.space_group_name_H-M   'P 1'
#
loop_
_entity.id
_entity.type
_entity.pdbx_description
1 polymer ?
#
loop_
_entity_poly.entity_id
_entity_poly.type
_entity_poly.pdbx_seq_one_letter_code
_entity_poly.pdbx_strand_id
1 'polypeptide(L)'
;MAAHQIRIHEARATDFYLRVRSRPIIEDCSGVRFAPHALNYEGIEEDLRDAGLEEETGNWANVDDFKWLRAVQSPNWCLVPEEERLQTIDISDVQEREDVFAFLRLASAIWMCSHDHRGTYGAHVTGLGEGRSPEDWCSMQVIPPHVDAEGVAISALVAALEVAIRLEHPNDGSTKYVYYIAHDTPRVTLVCIDSHYDILYPLPPGATTVGLNLLQPARQRRGGESQQHPDPAAETSSGSK
;
A
#
# COMPACT_ATOMS: atom_id res chain seq x y z
N MET A 1 -5.03 7.03 -9.14
CA MET A 1 -4.24 7.19 -7.90
C MET A 1 -3.57 8.55 -7.93
N ALA A 2 -3.55 9.25 -6.80
CA ALA A 2 -2.85 10.51 -6.65
C ALA A 2 -1.81 10.37 -5.52
N ALA A 3 -0.55 10.77 -5.75
CA ALA A 3 0.50 10.66 -4.74
C ALA A 3 1.69 11.58 -5.06
N HIS A 4 2.51 11.92 -4.07
CA HIS A 4 3.75 12.67 -4.34
C HIS A 4 4.78 11.86 -5.12
N GLN A 5 4.95 10.58 -4.78
CA GLN A 5 5.88 9.67 -5.43
C GLN A 5 5.25 8.28 -5.58
N ILE A 6 5.50 7.64 -6.73
CA ILE A 6 5.05 6.28 -7.03
C ILE A 6 6.24 5.43 -7.44
N ARG A 7 6.36 4.25 -6.82
CA ARG A 7 7.31 3.20 -7.20
C ARG A 7 6.54 1.91 -7.43
N ILE A 8 6.75 1.29 -8.59
CA ILE A 8 6.02 0.11 -9.02
C ILE A 8 7.03 -1.01 -9.27
N HIS A 9 6.83 -2.14 -8.63
CA HIS A 9 7.70 -3.30 -8.74
C HIS A 9 6.93 -4.50 -9.29
N GLU A 10 7.55 -5.26 -10.20
CA GLU A 10 7.06 -6.54 -10.73
C GLU A 10 5.67 -6.52 -11.41
N ALA A 11 5.20 -5.36 -11.87
CA ALA A 11 3.93 -5.22 -12.57
C ALA A 11 4.00 -5.68 -14.03
N ARG A 12 2.97 -6.38 -14.51
CA ARG A 12 2.90 -6.87 -15.90
C ARG A 12 1.56 -6.53 -16.54
N ALA A 13 1.57 -6.08 -17.80
CA ALA A 13 0.36 -5.84 -18.59
C ALA A 13 -0.72 -5.05 -17.82
N THR A 14 -0.34 -3.92 -17.22
CA THR A 14 -1.19 -3.14 -16.30
C THR A 14 -1.21 -1.67 -16.70
N ASP A 15 -2.39 -1.05 -16.65
CA ASP A 15 -2.57 0.37 -16.91
C ASP A 15 -2.68 1.16 -15.59
N PHE A 16 -1.90 2.22 -15.47
CA PHE A 16 -1.85 3.09 -14.30
C PHE A 16 -2.38 4.48 -14.65
N TYR A 17 -3.45 4.89 -13.97
CA TYR A 17 -4.06 6.23 -14.09
C TYR A 17 -3.61 7.09 -12.91
N LEU A 18 -2.65 7.99 -13.16
CA LEU A 18 -1.86 8.64 -12.12
C LEU A 18 -1.97 10.17 -12.15
N ARG A 19 -1.98 10.76 -10.96
CA ARG A 19 -1.61 12.15 -10.70
C ARG A 19 -0.44 12.14 -9.73
N VAL A 20 0.71 12.68 -10.15
CA VAL A 20 1.94 12.58 -9.35
C VAL A 20 2.75 13.88 -9.36
N ARG A 21 3.43 14.17 -8.25
CA ARG A 21 4.35 15.32 -8.16
C ARG A 21 5.76 15.01 -8.67
N SER A 22 6.18 13.75 -8.60
CA SER A 22 7.43 13.27 -9.18
C SER A 22 7.20 12.22 -10.26
N ARG A 23 8.22 12.03 -11.11
CA ARG A 23 8.29 10.92 -12.06
C ARG A 23 8.03 9.58 -11.35
N PRO A 24 7.12 8.73 -11.85
CA PRO A 24 6.99 7.36 -11.38
C PRO A 24 8.27 6.59 -11.66
N ILE A 25 8.62 5.66 -10.78
CA ILE A 25 9.76 4.76 -10.97
C ILE A 25 9.23 3.33 -11.10
N ILE A 26 9.67 2.60 -12.11
CA ILE A 26 9.37 1.17 -12.28
C ILE A 26 10.62 0.32 -12.10
N GLU A 27 10.43 -0.90 -11.60
CA GLU A 27 11.48 -1.91 -11.49
C GLU A 27 10.90 -3.32 -11.73
N ASP A 28 11.58 -4.14 -12.53
CA ASP A 28 11.12 -5.49 -12.91
C ASP A 28 9.72 -5.55 -13.54
N CYS A 29 9.26 -4.44 -14.13
CA CYS A 29 7.97 -4.35 -14.80
C CYS A 29 8.07 -4.72 -16.29
N SER A 30 6.96 -5.14 -16.89
CA SER A 30 6.89 -5.38 -18.34
C SER A 30 5.51 -5.12 -18.92
N GLY A 31 5.42 -4.30 -19.96
CA GLY A 31 4.15 -3.99 -20.64
C GLY A 31 3.20 -3.16 -19.76
N VAL A 32 3.73 -2.30 -18.90
CA VAL A 32 2.91 -1.38 -18.10
C VAL A 32 2.61 -0.12 -18.89
N ARG A 33 1.43 0.48 -18.72
CA ARG A 33 1.04 1.68 -19.45
C ARG A 33 0.58 2.77 -18.50
N PHE A 34 0.83 4.03 -18.86
CA PHE A 34 0.52 5.17 -18.00
C PHE A 34 -0.43 6.16 -18.67
N ALA A 35 -1.35 6.69 -17.87
CA ALA A 35 -2.39 7.62 -18.28
C ALA A 35 -2.63 8.66 -17.16
N PRO A 36 -3.22 9.82 -17.48
CA PRO A 36 -3.60 10.80 -16.46
C PRO A 36 -4.65 10.21 -15.51
N HIS A 37 -4.74 10.77 -14.30
CA HIS A 37 -5.78 10.38 -13.35
C HIS A 37 -7.17 10.59 -13.94
N ALA A 38 -8.05 9.60 -13.80
CA ALA A 38 -9.38 9.59 -14.42
C ALA A 38 -10.51 9.32 -13.40
N LEU A 39 -10.32 9.61 -12.12
CA LEU A 39 -11.38 9.47 -11.11
C LEU A 39 -11.87 10.85 -10.68
N ASN A 40 -13.19 11.00 -10.53
CA ASN A 40 -13.83 12.20 -10.00
C ASN A 40 -14.83 11.80 -8.90
N TYR A 41 -14.84 12.52 -7.78
CA TYR A 41 -15.78 12.35 -6.68
C TYR A 41 -16.03 13.69 -5.98
N GLU A 42 -17.14 13.80 -5.25
CA GLU A 42 -17.45 15.01 -4.48
C GLU A 42 -16.37 15.26 -3.42
N GLY A 43 -15.73 16.44 -3.45
CA GLY A 43 -14.65 16.81 -2.54
C GLY A 43 -13.24 16.58 -3.06
N ILE A 44 -13.05 15.92 -4.22
CA ILE A 44 -11.72 15.58 -4.75
C ILE A 44 -10.78 16.80 -4.91
N GLU A 45 -11.31 17.97 -5.29
CA GLU A 45 -10.54 19.21 -5.46
C GLU A 45 -10.07 19.82 -4.14
N GLU A 46 -10.73 19.52 -3.02
CA GLU A 46 -10.27 19.89 -1.68
C GLU A 46 -9.20 18.92 -1.21
N ASP A 47 -9.46 17.61 -1.33
CA ASP A 47 -8.50 16.55 -0.96
C ASP A 47 -7.17 16.68 -1.72
N LEU A 48 -7.22 16.98 -3.02
CA LEU A 48 -6.03 17.21 -3.82
C LEU A 48 -5.25 18.43 -3.36
N ARG A 49 -5.94 19.50 -2.98
CA ARG A 49 -5.31 20.74 -2.51
C ARG A 49 -4.68 20.57 -1.14
N ASP A 50 -5.38 19.89 -0.23
CA ASP A 50 -4.86 19.57 1.11
C ASP A 50 -3.65 18.63 1.02
N ALA A 51 -3.64 17.74 0.03
CA ALA A 51 -2.50 16.88 -0.28
C ALA A 51 -1.38 17.60 -1.05
N GLY A 52 -1.56 18.85 -1.49
CA GLY A 52 -0.58 19.59 -2.30
C GLY A 52 -0.36 19.02 -3.71
N LEU A 53 -1.44 18.48 -4.28
CA LEU A 53 -1.57 17.81 -5.57
C LEU A 53 -2.65 18.47 -6.45
N GLU A 54 -3.05 19.72 -6.17
CA GLU A 54 -4.06 20.43 -6.97
C GLU A 54 -3.61 20.66 -8.43
N GLU A 55 -2.30 20.87 -8.63
CA GLU A 55 -1.74 21.07 -9.96
C GLU A 55 -1.43 19.73 -10.65
N GLU A 56 -1.99 19.54 -11.85
CA GLU A 56 -1.60 18.44 -12.72
C GLU A 56 -0.28 18.76 -13.45
N THR A 57 0.77 18.05 -13.07
CA THR A 57 2.14 18.33 -13.54
C THR A 57 2.54 17.53 -14.79
N GLY A 58 1.75 16.54 -15.21
CA GLY A 58 2.09 15.68 -16.34
C GLY A 58 3.22 14.67 -16.06
N ASN A 59 3.68 14.57 -14.81
CA ASN A 59 4.77 13.67 -14.43
C ASN A 59 4.44 12.19 -14.65
N TRP A 60 3.16 11.82 -14.68
CA TRP A 60 2.71 10.47 -15.04
C TRP A 60 3.21 10.00 -16.42
N ALA A 61 3.52 10.93 -17.33
CA ALA A 61 4.03 10.63 -18.67
C ALA A 61 5.56 10.45 -18.71
N ASN A 62 6.27 10.66 -17.60
CA ASN A 62 7.72 10.63 -17.51
C ASN A 62 8.15 9.57 -16.48
N VAL A 63 8.27 8.32 -16.91
CA VAL A 63 8.53 7.18 -16.03
C VAL A 63 9.99 6.74 -16.11
N ASP A 64 10.65 6.66 -14.96
CA ASP A 64 12.02 6.18 -14.84
C ASP A 64 12.04 4.66 -14.63
N ASP A 65 12.67 3.91 -15.52
CA ASP A 65 12.88 2.47 -15.35
C ASP A 65 14.23 2.23 -14.69
N PHE A 66 14.19 1.83 -13.41
CA PHE A 66 15.35 1.71 -12.55
C PHE A 66 16.38 0.70 -13.09
N LYS A 67 15.94 -0.34 -13.79
CA LYS A 67 16.84 -1.38 -14.34
C LYS A 67 17.23 -1.11 -15.79
N TRP A 68 16.72 -0.05 -16.39
CA TRP A 68 17.04 0.32 -17.77
C TRP A 68 18.13 1.39 -17.85
N LEU A 69 19.38 0.94 -17.90
CA LEU A 69 20.57 1.83 -17.93
C LEU A 69 20.90 2.40 -19.33
N ARG A 70 20.03 2.20 -20.32
CA ARG A 70 20.28 2.66 -21.70
C ARG A 70 19.72 4.07 -21.89
N ALA A 71 20.37 4.86 -22.73
CA ALA A 71 19.94 6.23 -23.06
C ALA A 71 18.66 6.30 -23.94
N VAL A 72 18.15 5.15 -24.39
CA VAL A 72 16.91 5.05 -25.18
C VAL A 72 15.72 4.78 -24.25
N GLN A 73 14.51 5.07 -24.72
CA GLN A 73 13.27 4.75 -24.01
C GLN A 73 13.23 3.27 -23.57
N SER A 74 12.82 3.00 -22.33
CA SER A 74 12.59 1.64 -21.85
C SER A 74 11.41 1.01 -22.60
N PRO A 75 11.53 -0.25 -23.09
CA PRO A 75 10.42 -0.96 -23.71
C PRO A 75 9.40 -1.49 -22.70
N ASN A 76 9.70 -1.41 -21.39
CA ASN A 76 8.86 -1.99 -20.35
C ASN A 76 7.60 -1.16 -20.07
N TRP A 77 7.56 0.08 -20.57
CA TRP A 77 6.43 0.96 -20.38
C TRP A 77 6.12 1.83 -21.61
N CYS A 78 4.86 2.23 -21.72
CA CYS A 78 4.41 3.24 -22.69
C CYS A 78 3.26 4.07 -22.13
N LEU A 79 2.76 5.03 -22.90
CA LEU A 79 1.52 5.72 -22.58
C LEU A 79 0.32 4.93 -23.10
N VAL A 80 -0.80 4.98 -22.38
CA VAL A 80 -2.07 4.51 -22.93
C VAL A 80 -2.47 5.45 -24.08
N PRO A 81 -2.74 4.91 -25.30
CA PRO A 81 -3.28 5.69 -26.42
C PRO A 81 -4.55 6.43 -26.01
N GLU A 82 -4.78 7.64 -26.52
CA GLU A 82 -5.89 8.48 -26.03
C GLU A 82 -7.26 7.83 -26.25
N GLU A 83 -7.38 7.10 -27.35
CA GLU A 83 -8.57 6.33 -27.74
C GLU A 83 -8.85 5.12 -26.84
N GLU A 84 -7.84 4.62 -26.13
CA GLU A 84 -7.95 3.49 -25.19
C GLU A 84 -8.06 3.95 -23.74
N ARG A 85 -7.91 5.26 -23.47
CA ARG A 85 -7.99 5.79 -22.11
C ARG A 85 -9.40 5.67 -21.56
N LEU A 86 -9.48 5.35 -20.28
CA LEU A 86 -10.71 5.50 -19.52
C LEU A 86 -11.15 6.97 -19.60
N GLN A 87 -12.42 7.18 -19.91
CA GLN A 87 -13.06 8.47 -19.68
C GLN A 87 -13.07 8.75 -18.17
N THR A 88 -13.18 10.02 -17.78
CA THR A 88 -13.33 10.38 -16.37
C THR A 88 -14.47 9.57 -15.76
N ILE A 89 -14.11 8.72 -14.81
CA ILE A 89 -15.02 7.92 -14.02
C ILE A 89 -15.53 8.84 -12.92
N ASP A 90 -16.75 9.33 -13.13
CA ASP A 90 -17.44 10.12 -12.13
C ASP A 90 -18.17 9.19 -11.15
N ILE A 91 -17.68 9.14 -9.92
CA ILE A 91 -18.34 8.48 -8.80
C ILE A 91 -18.92 9.52 -7.84
N SER A 92 -19.23 10.74 -8.29
CA SER A 92 -19.91 11.72 -7.44
C SER A 92 -21.33 11.27 -7.04
N ASP A 93 -21.97 10.41 -7.82
CA ASP A 93 -23.30 9.83 -7.53
C ASP A 93 -23.25 8.68 -6.50
N VAL A 94 -22.27 8.73 -5.60
CA VAL A 94 -21.95 7.78 -4.53
C VAL A 94 -22.94 7.84 -3.36
N GLN A 95 -24.17 8.33 -3.60
CA GLN A 95 -25.27 8.24 -2.65
C GLN A 95 -25.58 6.76 -2.31
N GLU A 96 -25.38 5.84 -3.26
CA GLU A 96 -25.43 4.39 -3.02
C GLU A 96 -24.33 3.87 -2.07
N ARG A 97 -23.20 4.59 -1.92
CA ARG A 97 -22.07 4.16 -1.07
C ARG A 97 -22.26 4.56 0.38
N GLU A 98 -22.87 5.71 0.65
CA GLU A 98 -23.32 6.04 2.01
C GLU A 98 -24.34 5.00 2.48
N ASP A 99 -25.23 4.55 1.61
CA ASP A 99 -26.16 3.45 1.91
C ASP A 99 -25.43 2.13 2.17
N VAL A 100 -24.40 1.79 1.39
CA VAL A 100 -23.57 0.61 1.65
C VAL A 100 -22.83 0.73 2.98
N PHE A 101 -22.18 1.85 3.26
CA PHE A 101 -21.49 2.03 4.54
C PHE A 101 -22.46 2.11 5.71
N ALA A 102 -23.62 2.71 5.54
CA ALA A 102 -24.70 2.71 6.53
C ALA A 102 -25.21 1.29 6.77
N PHE A 103 -25.38 0.50 5.71
CA PHE A 103 -25.73 -0.92 5.80
C PHE A 103 -24.67 -1.71 6.57
N LEU A 104 -23.38 -1.54 6.27
CA LEU A 104 -22.30 -2.23 7.00
C LEU A 104 -22.27 -1.83 8.48
N ARG A 105 -22.42 -0.53 8.79
CA ARG A 105 -22.54 -0.04 10.17
C ARG A 105 -23.75 -0.63 10.89
N LEU A 106 -24.91 -0.67 10.22
CA LEU A 106 -26.13 -1.27 10.75
C LEU A 106 -25.99 -2.78 10.97
N ALA A 107 -25.40 -3.52 10.03
CA ALA A 107 -25.16 -4.96 10.18
C ALA A 107 -24.29 -5.26 11.41
N SER A 108 -23.25 -4.46 11.62
CA SER A 108 -22.39 -4.54 12.81
C SER A 108 -23.19 -4.29 14.09
N ALA A 109 -23.96 -3.20 14.13
CA ALA A 109 -24.75 -2.82 15.30
C ALA A 109 -25.84 -3.86 15.61
N ILE A 110 -26.55 -4.36 14.60
CA ILE A 110 -27.58 -5.41 14.75
C ILE A 110 -26.96 -6.68 15.32
N TRP A 111 -25.80 -7.09 14.82
CA TRP A 111 -25.08 -8.25 15.35
C TRP A 111 -24.73 -8.08 16.82
N MET A 112 -24.16 -6.92 17.19
CA MET A 112 -23.79 -6.63 18.58
C MET A 112 -24.99 -6.56 19.53
N CYS A 113 -26.09 -5.97 19.08
CA CYS A 113 -27.31 -5.78 19.87
C CYS A 113 -28.24 -7.01 19.84
N SER A 114 -27.96 -8.01 19.01
CA SER A 114 -28.76 -9.24 18.93
C SER A 114 -28.81 -9.96 20.28
N HIS A 115 -29.96 -10.56 20.58
CA HIS A 115 -30.22 -11.24 21.85
C HIS A 115 -29.14 -12.29 22.19
N ASP A 116 -28.63 -12.97 21.16
CA ASP A 116 -27.66 -14.06 21.30
C ASP A 116 -26.22 -13.58 21.49
N HIS A 117 -25.94 -12.30 21.25
CA HIS A 117 -24.58 -11.76 21.21
C HIS A 117 -24.36 -10.57 22.16
N ARG A 118 -25.43 -9.88 22.57
CA ARG A 118 -25.40 -8.74 23.50
C ARG A 118 -24.63 -9.01 24.80
N GLY A 119 -24.65 -10.25 25.30
CA GLY A 119 -23.91 -10.66 26.50
C GLY A 119 -22.39 -10.68 26.30
N THR A 120 -21.93 -11.02 25.09
CA THR A 120 -20.51 -11.05 24.73
C THR A 120 -19.92 -9.63 24.67
N TYR A 121 -20.69 -8.68 24.13
CA TYR A 121 -20.25 -7.29 23.98
C TYR A 121 -20.48 -6.43 25.24
N GLY A 122 -21.48 -6.74 26.06
CA GLY A 122 -21.81 -5.96 27.25
C GLY A 122 -20.85 -6.13 28.44
N ALA A 123 -19.95 -7.11 28.43
CA ALA A 123 -19.09 -7.41 29.59
C ALA A 123 -17.58 -7.47 29.30
N HIS A 124 -17.14 -7.63 28.04
CA HIS A 124 -15.75 -8.02 27.72
C HIS A 124 -15.08 -7.23 26.59
N VAL A 125 -15.69 -6.15 26.10
CA VAL A 125 -15.01 -5.27 25.15
C VAL A 125 -14.20 -4.24 25.91
N THR A 126 -12.87 -4.38 25.90
CA THR A 126 -11.93 -3.31 26.22
C THR A 126 -12.22 -2.10 25.34
N GLY A 127 -12.87 -1.06 25.91
CA GLY A 127 -13.31 0.14 25.20
C GLY A 127 -14.74 0.57 25.54
N LEU A 128 -15.60 -0.37 25.95
CA LEU A 128 -16.85 -0.03 26.63
C LEU A 128 -16.50 0.39 28.07
N GLY A 129 -16.30 1.69 28.28
CA GLY A 129 -16.20 2.25 29.63
C GLY A 129 -17.30 1.69 30.54
N GLU A 130 -16.95 1.42 31.80
CA GLU A 130 -17.80 0.75 32.78
C GLU A 130 -19.28 1.19 32.71
N GLY A 131 -20.18 0.27 32.38
CA GLY A 131 -21.63 0.44 32.59
C GLY A 131 -22.48 0.91 31.42
N ARG A 132 -21.97 0.99 30.18
CA ARG A 132 -22.81 1.31 29.00
C ARG A 132 -23.35 0.06 28.29
N SER A 133 -24.58 0.15 27.80
CA SER A 133 -25.21 -0.91 27.01
C SER A 133 -24.62 -0.96 25.58
N PRO A 134 -24.63 -2.13 24.91
CA PRO A 134 -24.23 -2.23 23.51
C PRO A 134 -25.02 -1.28 22.60
N GLU A 135 -26.30 -1.05 22.90
CA GLU A 135 -27.19 -0.16 22.15
C GLU A 135 -26.73 1.31 22.20
N ASP A 136 -26.36 1.77 23.39
CA ASP A 136 -25.86 3.13 23.59
C ASP A 136 -24.49 3.31 22.89
N TRP A 137 -23.62 2.32 22.98
CA TRP A 137 -22.31 2.36 22.34
C TRP A 137 -22.42 2.35 20.81
N CYS A 138 -23.22 1.44 20.23
CA CYS A 138 -23.45 1.37 18.78
C CYS A 138 -24.02 2.69 18.23
N SER A 139 -24.93 3.33 18.96
CA SER A 139 -25.53 4.61 18.55
C SER A 139 -24.51 5.76 18.51
N MET A 140 -23.45 5.71 19.31
CA MET A 140 -22.43 6.76 19.36
C MET A 140 -21.18 6.45 18.52
N GLN A 141 -20.80 5.17 18.42
CA GLN A 141 -19.47 4.76 17.94
C GLN A 141 -19.51 3.91 16.66
N VAL A 142 -20.68 3.38 16.26
CA VAL A 142 -20.78 2.46 15.10
C VAL A 142 -21.69 3.02 14.02
N ILE A 143 -22.90 3.45 14.38
CA ILE A 143 -23.93 3.88 13.42
C ILE A 143 -23.58 5.22 12.76
N PRO A 144 -23.07 6.25 13.46
CA PRO A 144 -22.77 7.53 12.83
C PRO A 144 -21.69 7.45 11.75
N PRO A 145 -21.77 8.25 10.67
CA PRO A 145 -20.74 8.30 9.64
C PRO A 145 -19.49 9.01 10.17
N HIS A 146 -18.34 8.73 9.54
CA HIS A 146 -17.04 9.35 9.86
C HIS A 146 -16.54 9.11 11.30
N VAL A 147 -16.99 8.04 11.94
CA VAL A 147 -16.42 7.54 13.20
C VAL A 147 -15.45 6.41 12.87
N ASP A 148 -14.26 6.45 13.48
CA ASP A 148 -13.24 5.42 13.29
C ASP A 148 -13.77 4.04 13.71
N ALA A 149 -13.66 3.07 12.80
CA ALA A 149 -14.06 1.71 13.08
C ALA A 149 -13.04 1.05 14.02
N GLU A 150 -13.36 1.02 15.32
CA GLU A 150 -12.59 0.27 16.31
C GLU A 150 -12.68 -1.25 16.05
N GLY A 151 -11.67 -2.00 16.51
CA GLY A 151 -11.54 -3.44 16.23
C GLY A 151 -12.76 -4.29 16.63
N VAL A 152 -13.58 -3.80 17.55
CA VAL A 152 -14.82 -4.47 18.00
C VAL A 152 -15.92 -4.35 16.96
N ALA A 153 -16.10 -3.16 16.38
CA ALA A 153 -17.07 -2.94 15.31
C ALA A 153 -16.70 -3.76 14.06
N ILE A 154 -15.40 -3.81 13.72
CA ILE A 154 -14.89 -4.66 12.63
C ILE A 154 -15.14 -6.14 12.93
N SER A 155 -14.87 -6.60 14.15
CA SER A 155 -15.10 -8.00 14.54
C SER A 155 -16.59 -8.37 14.43
N ALA A 156 -17.48 -7.47 14.85
CA ALA A 156 -18.92 -7.66 14.72
C ALA A 156 -19.38 -7.71 13.26
N LEU A 157 -18.87 -6.81 12.41
CA LEU A 157 -19.17 -6.81 10.97
C LEU A 157 -18.77 -8.12 10.30
N VAL A 158 -17.55 -8.57 10.57
CA VAL A 158 -16.97 -9.79 10.00
C VAL A 158 -17.81 -11.00 10.37
N ALA A 159 -18.24 -11.09 11.64
CA ALA A 159 -19.13 -12.14 12.10
C ALA A 159 -20.52 -12.04 11.46
N ALA A 160 -21.09 -10.83 11.34
CA ALA A 160 -22.40 -10.59 10.74
C ALA A 160 -22.47 -10.97 9.25
N LEU A 161 -21.38 -10.75 8.52
CA LEU A 161 -21.29 -11.05 7.09
C LEU A 161 -20.76 -12.46 6.79
N GLU A 162 -20.37 -13.21 7.82
CA GLU A 162 -19.71 -14.50 7.69
C GLU A 162 -18.53 -14.45 6.71
N VAL A 163 -17.70 -13.42 6.81
CA VAL A 163 -16.49 -13.24 6.00
C VAL A 163 -15.23 -13.43 6.85
N ALA A 164 -14.06 -13.53 6.21
CA ALA A 164 -12.78 -13.58 6.91
C ALA A 164 -11.89 -12.39 6.54
N ILE A 165 -11.45 -11.62 7.54
CA ILE A 165 -10.51 -10.51 7.38
C ILE A 165 -9.18 -10.85 8.05
N ARG A 166 -8.08 -10.70 7.32
CA ARG A 166 -6.72 -10.75 7.86
C ARG A 166 -6.22 -9.32 8.05
N LEU A 167 -5.81 -8.93 9.26
CA LEU A 167 -5.25 -7.61 9.53
C LEU A 167 -3.73 -7.72 9.77
N GLU A 168 -2.95 -7.01 8.97
CA GLU A 168 -1.50 -6.91 9.11
C GLU A 168 -1.15 -5.54 9.72
N HIS A 169 -0.37 -5.50 10.80
CA HIS A 169 0.14 -4.27 11.40
C HIS A 169 1.64 -4.10 11.10
N PRO A 170 2.03 -3.19 10.19
CA PRO A 170 3.43 -3.08 9.76
C PRO A 170 4.36 -2.54 10.85
N ASN A 171 3.84 -1.72 11.76
CA ASN A 171 4.64 -0.95 12.71
C ASN A 171 5.17 -1.78 13.89
N ASP A 172 4.45 -2.83 14.30
CA ASP A 172 4.86 -3.70 15.41
C ASP A 172 5.23 -5.13 14.97
N GLY A 173 5.11 -5.44 13.68
CA GLY A 173 5.36 -6.77 13.12
C GLY A 173 4.38 -7.83 13.62
N SER A 174 3.28 -7.42 14.27
CA SER A 174 2.26 -8.32 14.77
C SER A 174 1.15 -8.52 13.71
N THR A 175 0.79 -9.77 13.46
CA THR A 175 -0.42 -10.09 12.68
C THR A 175 -1.55 -10.31 13.68
N LYS A 176 -2.56 -9.43 13.66
CA LYS A 176 -3.81 -9.66 14.39
C LYS A 176 -4.82 -10.27 13.44
N TYR A 177 -5.18 -11.51 13.69
CA TYR A 177 -6.24 -12.15 12.95
C TYR A 177 -7.58 -11.82 13.59
N VAL A 178 -8.45 -11.15 12.83
CA VAL A 178 -9.87 -11.01 13.19
C VAL A 178 -10.60 -12.16 12.52
N TYR A 179 -10.67 -13.31 13.20
CA TYR A 179 -11.24 -14.54 12.63
C TYR A 179 -12.78 -14.61 12.79
N TYR A 180 -13.46 -14.99 11.71
CA TYR A 180 -14.60 -15.91 11.77
C TYR A 180 -14.19 -17.18 11.03
N ILE A 181 -14.22 -18.34 11.70
CA ILE A 181 -13.75 -19.61 11.16
C ILE A 181 -14.92 -20.28 10.44
N ALA A 182 -14.90 -20.24 9.11
CA ALA A 182 -15.46 -21.30 8.28
C ALA A 182 -14.43 -21.68 7.21
N HIS A 183 -14.40 -22.96 6.83
CA HIS A 183 -13.63 -23.39 5.66
C HIS A 183 -14.33 -22.86 4.40
N ASP A 184 -13.59 -22.46 3.36
CA ASP A 184 -14.07 -21.89 2.08
C ASP A 184 -14.70 -20.48 2.10
N THR A 185 -14.47 -19.67 3.13
CA THR A 185 -14.98 -18.29 3.19
C THR A 185 -14.15 -17.31 2.33
N PRO A 186 -14.79 -16.33 1.64
CA PRO A 186 -14.07 -15.23 0.99
C PRO A 186 -13.16 -14.50 1.99
N ARG A 187 -11.88 -14.33 1.60
CA ARG A 187 -10.84 -13.73 2.44
C ARG A 187 -10.36 -12.39 1.89
N VAL A 188 -10.48 -11.35 2.70
CA VAL A 188 -9.90 -10.04 2.43
C VAL A 188 -8.70 -9.84 3.36
N THR A 189 -7.59 -9.32 2.85
CA THR A 189 -6.46 -8.91 3.69
C THR A 189 -6.42 -7.40 3.75
N LEU A 190 -6.35 -6.85 4.95
CA LEU A 190 -6.22 -5.43 5.22
C LEU A 190 -4.86 -5.18 5.87
N VAL A 191 -4.25 -4.05 5.55
CA VAL A 191 -3.15 -3.49 6.33
C VAL A 191 -3.70 -2.34 7.16
N CYS A 192 -3.30 -2.30 8.44
CA CYS A 192 -3.65 -1.20 9.33
C CYS A 192 -2.38 -0.48 9.80
N ILE A 193 -2.28 0.80 9.43
CA ILE A 193 -1.23 1.70 9.87
C ILE A 193 -1.91 2.77 10.73
N ASP A 194 -1.62 2.73 12.03
CA ASP A 194 -2.27 3.56 13.05
C ASP A 194 -3.80 3.39 13.08
N SER A 195 -4.56 4.29 12.44
CA SER A 195 -6.03 4.23 12.30
C SER A 195 -6.51 4.07 10.85
N HIS A 196 -5.59 3.97 9.88
CA HIS A 196 -5.95 3.85 8.47
C HIS A 196 -5.90 2.40 7.99
N TYR A 197 -6.88 2.01 7.17
CA TYR A 197 -7.03 0.66 6.63
C TYR A 197 -6.91 0.68 5.11
N ASP A 198 -6.02 -0.13 4.56
CA ASP A 198 -5.86 -0.36 3.13
C ASP A 198 -6.01 -1.84 2.79
N ILE A 199 -6.36 -2.16 1.53
CA ILE A 199 -6.53 -3.54 1.06
C ILE A 199 -5.18 -4.08 0.56
N LEU A 200 -4.77 -5.24 1.07
CA LEU A 200 -3.63 -6.00 0.59
C LEU A 200 -4.06 -7.18 -0.29
N TYR A 201 -3.33 -7.37 -1.39
CA TYR A 201 -3.47 -8.53 -2.26
C TYR A 201 -2.24 -9.45 -2.05
N PRO A 202 -2.38 -10.54 -1.28
CA PRO A 202 -1.25 -11.42 -1.00
C PRO A 202 -0.75 -12.11 -2.28
N LEU A 203 0.57 -12.18 -2.45
CA LEU A 203 1.19 -12.89 -3.55
C LEU A 203 0.80 -14.39 -3.49
N PRO A 204 0.52 -15.03 -4.64
CA PRO A 204 0.15 -16.44 -4.66
C PRO A 204 1.27 -17.32 -4.07
N PRO A 205 0.91 -18.39 -3.32
CA PRO A 205 1.87 -19.29 -2.72
C PRO A 205 2.72 -19.95 -3.83
N GLY A 206 4.00 -19.57 -3.90
CA GLY A 206 4.91 -19.93 -4.99
C GLY A 206 5.83 -18.79 -5.42
N ALA A 207 5.49 -17.54 -5.09
CA ALA A 207 6.40 -16.40 -5.16
C ALA A 207 7.47 -16.51 -4.07
N THR A 208 8.37 -17.49 -4.22
CA THR A 208 9.43 -17.75 -3.25
C THR A 208 10.55 -16.75 -3.45
N THR A 209 11.06 -16.29 -2.33
CA THR A 209 12.22 -15.44 -2.01
C THR A 209 13.53 -15.82 -2.72
N VAL A 210 13.54 -15.96 -4.05
CA VAL A 210 14.75 -16.28 -4.83
C VAL A 210 15.53 -14.99 -5.19
N GLY A 211 14.93 -13.81 -5.04
CA GLY A 211 15.54 -12.53 -5.43
C GLY A 211 16.44 -11.85 -4.38
N LEU A 212 16.37 -12.20 -3.09
CA LEU A 212 17.05 -11.41 -2.04
C LEU A 212 18.52 -11.78 -1.78
N ASN A 213 19.04 -12.86 -2.38
CA ASN A 213 20.46 -13.24 -2.24
C ASN A 213 21.38 -12.75 -3.37
N LEU A 214 20.88 -11.99 -4.35
CA LEU A 214 21.71 -11.37 -5.41
C LEU A 214 22.13 -9.93 -5.10
N LEU A 215 21.80 -9.41 -3.92
CA LEU A 215 22.24 -8.08 -3.46
C LEU A 215 23.37 -8.20 -2.42
N GLN A 216 24.48 -8.81 -2.81
CA GLN A 216 25.79 -8.45 -2.23
C GLN A 216 26.62 -7.80 -3.35
N PRO A 217 26.99 -6.51 -3.24
CA PRO A 217 27.91 -5.92 -4.19
C PRO A 217 29.25 -6.65 -4.08
N ALA A 218 29.69 -7.22 -5.20
CA ALA A 218 31.03 -7.78 -5.33
C ALA A 218 32.04 -6.69 -4.93
N ARG A 219 32.75 -6.89 -3.82
CA ARG A 219 33.91 -6.10 -3.46
C ARG A 219 34.90 -6.18 -4.62
N GLN A 220 35.02 -5.08 -5.37
CA GLN A 220 36.11 -4.88 -6.32
C GLN A 220 37.43 -5.03 -5.56
N ARG A 221 38.10 -6.18 -5.76
CA ARG A 221 39.53 -6.29 -5.48
C ARG A 221 40.25 -5.40 -6.48
N ARG A 222 40.68 -4.23 -6.00
CA ARG A 222 41.71 -3.41 -6.65
C ARG A 222 42.91 -4.31 -6.92
N GLY A 223 43.27 -4.48 -8.19
CA GLY A 223 44.54 -5.07 -8.59
C GLY A 223 45.68 -4.21 -8.05
N GLY A 224 46.52 -4.83 -7.22
CA GLY A 224 47.87 -4.35 -6.92
C GLY A 224 48.84 -5.32 -7.58
N GLU A 225 49.16 -5.09 -8.86
CA GLU A 225 50.31 -5.73 -9.49
C GLU A 225 51.58 -5.20 -8.81
N SER A 226 52.27 -6.09 -8.10
CA SER A 226 53.58 -5.81 -7.53
C SER A 226 54.61 -6.11 -8.62
N GLN A 227 55.01 -5.09 -9.38
CA GLN A 227 56.19 -5.17 -10.22
C GLN A 227 57.44 -5.24 -9.33
N GLN A 228 58.05 -6.43 -9.25
CA GLN A 228 59.43 -6.58 -8.82
C GLN A 228 60.35 -6.27 -10.00
N HIS A 229 61.14 -5.21 -9.88
CA HIS A 229 62.37 -5.02 -10.65
C HIS A 229 63.49 -4.60 -9.66
N PRO A 230 64.74 -5.06 -9.85
CA PRO A 230 65.78 -4.97 -8.84
C PRO A 230 66.49 -3.61 -8.85
N ASP A 231 67.04 -3.25 -7.70
CA ASP A 231 67.87 -2.06 -7.45
C ASP A 231 69.03 -1.90 -8.45
N PRO A 232 69.31 -0.67 -8.88
CA PRO A 232 70.66 -0.24 -9.18
C PRO A 232 71.17 0.79 -8.15
N ALA A 233 72.40 0.53 -7.73
CA ALA A 233 73.28 1.32 -6.87
C ALA A 233 73.14 2.84 -6.97
N ALA A 234 73.14 3.50 -5.81
CA ALA A 234 73.61 4.88 -5.66
C ALA A 234 74.90 4.87 -4.82
N GLU A 235 76.04 5.06 -5.48
CA GLU A 235 77.21 5.63 -4.84
C GLU A 235 76.85 7.04 -4.35
N THR A 236 77.23 7.38 -3.12
CA THR A 236 78.13 8.51 -2.87
C THR A 236 78.61 8.49 -1.42
N SER A 237 79.92 8.37 -1.31
CA SER A 237 80.71 8.61 -0.12
C SER A 237 80.51 10.03 0.41
N SER A 238 80.32 10.17 1.71
CA SER A 238 80.90 11.29 2.45
C SER A 238 81.50 10.76 3.75
N GLY A 239 82.83 10.78 3.83
CA GLY A 239 83.57 10.51 5.05
C GLY A 239 83.67 11.76 5.93
N SER A 240 83.83 11.56 7.23
CA SER A 240 84.80 12.28 8.06
C SER A 240 84.79 11.77 9.51
N LYS A 241 86.02 11.44 9.95
CA LYS A 241 86.54 11.16 11.30
C LYS A 241 86.26 9.80 11.92
#